data_AF-A0A8H2WIJ6-F1
#
_entry.id   AF-A0A8H2WIJ6-F1
#
_cell.length_a   1.000
_cell.length_b   1.000
_cell.length_c   1.000
_cell.angle_alpha   90.00
_cell.angle_beta   90.00
_cell.angle_gamma   90.00
#
_symmetry.space_group_name_H-M   'P 1'
#
loop_
_entity.id
_entity.type
_entity.pdbx_description
1 polymer ?
#
loop_
_entity_poly.entity_id
_entity_poly.type
_entity_poly.pdbx_seq_one_letter_code
_entity_poly.pdbx_strand_id
1 'polypeptide(L)'
;MLAQSSTVARRKRLTTITYKKAGTTALAVGSNKTILGKGNSGWIKGKGLRLAGSKNVIIQNIRISDINPQYVWGGDAIDLSGATNVWIDHNYIKSIGRQFLVSHFEPNTKVTISNNYFDGQSTW
;
A
#
# COMPACT_ATOMS: atom_id res chain seq x y z
N MET A 1 0.66 18.72 -54.78
CA MET A 1 0.61 17.40 -54.11
C MET A 1 0.61 17.66 -52.60
N LEU A 2 -0.55 17.63 -51.96
CA LEU A 2 -0.72 17.99 -50.55
C LEU A 2 -0.40 16.79 -49.66
N ALA A 3 0.61 16.91 -48.80
CA ALA A 3 0.93 15.91 -47.79
C ALA A 3 -0.08 15.99 -46.64
N GLN A 4 -0.93 14.98 -46.48
CA GLN A 4 -1.73 14.81 -45.27
C GLN A 4 -0.83 14.23 -44.16
N SER A 5 -0.36 15.08 -43.26
CA SER A 5 0.24 14.65 -42.00
C SER A 5 -0.89 14.15 -41.08
N SER A 6 -0.99 12.83 -40.91
CA SER A 6 -1.93 12.25 -39.95
C SER A 6 -1.25 12.13 -38.58
N THR A 7 -1.54 13.08 -37.70
CA THR A 7 -1.23 12.93 -36.27
C THR A 7 -2.12 11.82 -35.72
N VAL A 8 -1.58 10.61 -35.57
CA VAL A 8 -2.30 9.50 -34.94
C VAL A 8 -2.50 9.84 -33.46
N ALA A 9 -3.67 10.38 -33.11
CA ALA A 9 -4.08 10.52 -31.73
C ALA A 9 -4.10 9.12 -31.09
N ARG A 10 -3.23 8.88 -30.10
CA ARG A 10 -3.20 7.63 -29.32
C ARG A 10 -4.59 7.39 -28.72
N ARG A 11 -5.38 6.46 -29.27
CA ARG A 11 -6.63 5.99 -28.66
C ARG A 11 -6.29 5.38 -27.30
N LYS A 12 -6.78 6.00 -26.22
CA LYS A 12 -6.71 5.43 -24.86
C LYS A 12 -7.56 4.15 -24.84
N ARG A 13 -6.93 2.97 -24.79
CA ARG A 13 -7.63 1.69 -24.70
C ARG A 13 -8.25 1.57 -23.32
N LEU A 14 -9.56 1.78 -23.23
CA LEU A 14 -10.32 1.52 -22.01
C LEU A 14 -10.47 0.01 -21.83
N THR A 15 -10.25 -0.47 -20.62
CA THR A 15 -10.36 -1.88 -20.27
C THR A 15 -11.32 -1.99 -19.08
N THR A 16 -12.32 -2.85 -19.19
CA THR A 16 -13.18 -3.19 -18.05
C THR A 16 -12.40 -4.04 -17.07
N ILE A 17 -12.38 -3.64 -15.80
CA ILE A 17 -11.68 -4.35 -14.72
C ILE A 17 -12.67 -4.79 -13.64
N THR A 18 -12.36 -5.90 -12.97
CA THR A 18 -13.09 -6.35 -11.78
C THR A 18 -12.10 -6.48 -10.64
N TYR A 19 -12.30 -5.69 -9.58
CA TYR A 19 -11.39 -5.62 -8.43
C TYR A 19 -12.12 -5.86 -7.11
N LYS A 20 -11.38 -6.23 -6.07
CA LYS A 20 -11.92 -6.36 -4.71
C LYS A 20 -12.03 -4.97 -4.09
N LYS A 21 -13.25 -4.51 -3.80
CA LYS A 21 -13.52 -3.21 -3.13
C LYS A 21 -12.81 -3.07 -1.78
N ALA A 22 -12.48 -4.18 -1.11
CA ALA A 22 -11.73 -4.13 0.13
C ALA A 22 -10.34 -3.51 -0.02
N GLY A 23 -9.66 -3.70 -1.16
CA GLY A 23 -8.29 -3.19 -1.34
C GLY A 23 -8.20 -1.68 -1.48
N THR A 24 -9.28 -1.03 -1.96
CA THR A 24 -9.29 0.41 -2.23
C THR A 24 -9.45 1.29 -0.99
N THR A 25 -9.69 0.68 0.18
CA THR A 25 -9.86 1.41 1.45
C THR A 25 -9.17 0.66 2.58
N ALA A 26 -8.08 1.23 3.08
CA ALA A 26 -7.29 0.71 4.19
C ALA A 26 -8.02 0.82 5.55
N LEU A 27 -7.63 -0.03 6.51
CA LEU A 27 -8.11 0.05 7.90
C LEU A 27 -7.47 1.24 8.61
N ALA A 28 -8.29 2.09 9.22
CA ALA A 28 -7.79 3.18 10.04
C ALA A 28 -7.15 2.64 11.33
N VAL A 29 -5.89 3.02 11.58
CA VAL A 29 -5.16 2.71 12.80
C VAL A 29 -5.03 3.98 13.62
N GLY A 30 -5.66 4.02 14.79
CA GLY A 30 -5.58 5.17 15.69
C GLY A 30 -4.27 5.24 16.47
N SER A 31 -4.15 6.27 17.31
CA SER A 31 -2.97 6.50 18.15
C SER A 31 -2.83 5.48 19.28
N ASN A 32 -1.62 5.31 19.81
CA ASN A 32 -1.28 4.41 20.93
C ASN A 32 -1.74 2.97 20.65
N LYS A 33 -1.19 2.38 19.59
CA LYS A 33 -1.52 1.02 19.16
C LYS A 33 -0.24 0.23 18.91
N THR A 34 -0.28 -1.04 19.30
CA THR A 34 0.71 -2.04 18.91
C THR A 34 -0.02 -3.14 18.16
N ILE A 35 0.32 -3.31 16.89
CA ILE A 35 -0.15 -4.39 16.04
C ILE A 35 1.01 -5.39 15.95
N LEU A 36 0.89 -6.51 16.66
CA LEU A 36 1.94 -7.52 16.78
C LEU A 36 1.45 -8.87 16.29
N GLY A 37 2.15 -9.47 15.33
CA GLY A 37 1.88 -10.85 14.92
C GLY A 37 2.48 -11.88 15.86
N LYS A 38 1.72 -12.96 16.13
CA LYS A 38 2.20 -14.11 16.91
C LYS A 38 2.90 -15.12 16.00
N GLY A 39 4.19 -15.34 16.20
CA GLY A 39 5.00 -16.26 15.40
C GLY A 39 4.83 -15.98 13.91
N ASN A 40 4.40 -16.98 13.13
CA ASN A 40 4.20 -16.87 11.68
C ASN A 40 2.73 -16.70 11.26
N SER A 41 1.83 -16.45 12.20
CA SER A 41 0.38 -16.49 11.96
C SER A 41 -0.28 -15.11 11.78
N GLY A 42 0.46 -14.01 11.99
CA GLY A 42 -0.09 -12.66 11.83
C GLY A 42 -0.26 -12.27 10.35
N TRP A 43 -1.49 -12.32 9.84
CA TRP A 43 -1.81 -11.98 8.45
C TRP A 43 -2.95 -10.97 8.36
N ILE A 44 -2.80 -10.01 7.44
CA ILE A 44 -3.86 -9.15 6.93
C ILE A 44 -3.88 -9.32 5.41
N LYS A 45 -4.98 -9.84 4.86
CA LYS A 45 -5.11 -10.13 3.43
C LYS A 45 -6.18 -9.27 2.78
N GLY A 46 -5.89 -8.76 1.58
CA GLY A 46 -6.84 -8.02 0.75
C GLY A 46 -7.16 -6.59 1.21
N LYS A 47 -6.46 -6.08 2.22
CA LYS A 47 -6.64 -4.73 2.77
C LYS A 47 -5.37 -4.24 3.48
N GLY A 48 -5.07 -2.94 3.35
CA GLY A 48 -3.93 -2.29 4.01
C GLY A 48 -4.29 -1.59 5.33
N LEU A 49 -3.32 -0.85 5.88
CA LEU A 49 -3.41 -0.05 7.10
C LEU A 49 -3.19 1.43 6.78
N ARG A 50 -3.95 2.32 7.41
CA ARG A 50 -3.84 3.78 7.26
C ARG A 50 -3.67 4.48 8.59
N LEU A 51 -2.56 5.20 8.74
CA LEU A 51 -2.21 6.02 9.88
C LEU A 51 -2.31 7.49 9.46
N ALA A 52 -3.52 8.04 9.58
CA ALA A 52 -3.78 9.46 9.34
C ALA A 52 -3.78 10.22 10.67
N GLY A 53 -2.89 11.20 10.83
CA GLY A 53 -2.75 12.00 12.06
C GLY A 53 -2.44 11.19 13.32
N SER A 54 -1.97 9.95 13.16
CA SER A 54 -1.84 8.99 14.25
C SER A 54 -0.45 9.07 14.90
N LYS A 55 -0.42 8.94 16.23
CA LYS A 55 0.82 9.01 17.02
C LYS A 55 1.08 7.75 17.82
N ASN A 56 2.36 7.42 18.00
CA ASN A 56 2.81 6.31 18.85
C ASN A 56 2.19 4.97 18.42
N VAL A 57 2.61 4.49 17.25
CA VAL A 57 2.10 3.24 16.67
C VAL A 57 3.25 2.29 16.34
N ILE A 58 3.13 1.03 16.73
CA ILE A 58 4.05 -0.04 16.37
C ILE A 58 3.30 -1.05 15.49
N ILE A 59 3.89 -1.40 14.35
CA ILE A 59 3.42 -2.46 13.44
C ILE A 59 4.56 -3.44 13.29
N GLN A 60 4.42 -4.62 13.91
CA GLN A 60 5.52 -5.57 14.02
C GLN A 60 5.12 -7.02 13.72
N ASN A 61 5.99 -7.72 12.99
CA ASN A 61 5.88 -9.16 12.74
C ASN A 61 4.55 -9.60 12.10
N ILE A 62 3.98 -8.75 11.23
CA ILE A 62 2.77 -9.12 10.47
C ILE A 62 3.08 -9.28 8.98
N ARG A 63 2.15 -9.94 8.30
CA ARG A 63 2.15 -10.14 6.86
C ARG A 63 1.00 -9.37 6.25
N ILE A 64 1.26 -8.54 5.24
CA ILE A 64 0.23 -7.84 4.47
C ILE A 64 0.32 -8.29 3.01
N SER A 65 -0.76 -8.83 2.47
CA SER A 65 -0.73 -9.40 1.11
C SER A 65 -2.05 -9.29 0.34
N ASP A 66 -1.96 -9.61 -0.95
CA ASP A 66 -3.09 -9.92 -1.84
C ASP A 66 -4.05 -8.73 -2.04
N ILE A 67 -3.50 -7.51 -2.14
CA ILE A 67 -4.27 -6.28 -2.33
C ILE A 67 -4.33 -5.95 -3.83
N ASN A 68 -5.28 -6.55 -4.56
CA ASN A 68 -5.51 -6.30 -5.98
C ASN A 68 -4.20 -6.17 -6.81
N PRO A 69 -3.29 -7.17 -6.77
CA PRO A 69 -1.92 -7.05 -7.31
C PRO A 69 -1.86 -6.68 -8.80
N GLN A 70 -2.90 -7.03 -9.57
CA GLN A 70 -2.98 -6.77 -11.01
C GLN A 70 -3.32 -5.32 -11.38
N TYR A 71 -3.67 -4.47 -10.41
CA TYR A 71 -4.16 -3.12 -10.69
C TYR A 71 -3.39 -2.06 -9.92
N VAL A 72 -2.69 -1.18 -10.65
CA VAL A 72 -2.25 0.11 -10.12
C VAL A 72 -3.47 0.88 -9.64
N TRP A 73 -3.39 1.46 -8.43
CA TRP A 73 -4.52 2.02 -7.66
C TRP A 73 -5.47 0.99 -7.03
N GLY A 74 -5.15 -0.30 -7.11
CA GLY A 74 -5.91 -1.38 -6.47
C GLY A 74 -5.82 -1.39 -4.95
N GLY A 75 -4.82 -0.72 -4.38
CA GLY A 75 -4.63 -0.52 -2.95
C GLY A 75 -3.16 -0.46 -2.57
N ASP A 76 -2.91 0.04 -1.37
CA ASP A 76 -1.60 0.14 -0.74
C ASP A 76 -1.58 -0.68 0.56
N ALA A 77 -0.40 -1.10 1.02
CA ALA A 77 -0.28 -1.91 2.22
C ALA A 77 -0.21 -1.08 3.50
N ILE A 78 0.65 -0.06 3.56
CA ILE A 78 0.77 0.85 4.72
C ILE A 78 0.80 2.29 4.24
N ASP A 79 -0.20 3.07 4.65
CA ASP A 79 -0.36 4.48 4.32
C ASP A 79 -0.11 5.32 5.56
N LEU A 80 0.83 6.27 5.47
CA LEU A 80 1.09 7.28 6.49
C LEU A 80 0.66 8.64 5.93
N SER A 81 0.03 9.47 6.76
CA SER A 81 -0.30 10.84 6.42
C SER A 81 -0.39 11.67 7.70
N GLY A 82 0.60 12.51 7.99
CA GLY A 82 0.63 13.28 9.24
C GLY A 82 0.92 12.42 10.48
N ALA A 83 1.51 11.23 10.30
CA ALA A 83 1.79 10.30 11.39
C ALA A 83 3.07 10.67 12.14
N THR A 84 3.13 10.42 13.45
CA THR A 84 4.31 10.74 14.27
C THR A 84 4.68 9.62 15.23
N ASN A 85 5.98 9.35 15.40
CA ASN A 85 6.48 8.30 16.30
C ASN A 85 5.89 6.92 15.92
N VAL A 86 6.23 6.45 14.72
CA VAL A 86 5.73 5.20 14.15
C VAL A 86 6.89 4.25 13.90
N TRP A 87 6.75 3.00 14.33
CA TRP A 87 7.73 1.95 14.08
C TRP A 87 7.11 0.82 13.26
N ILE A 88 7.64 0.60 12.06
CA ILE A 88 7.23 -0.45 11.13
C ILE A 88 8.39 -1.44 11.05
N ASP A 89 8.24 -2.61 11.67
CA ASP A 89 9.35 -3.54 11.93
C ASP A 89 9.05 -5.00 11.62
N HIS A 90 10.00 -5.74 11.04
CA HIS A 90 9.87 -7.19 10.81
C HIS A 90 8.60 -7.62 10.06
N ASN A 91 8.03 -6.75 9.22
CA ASN A 91 6.85 -7.10 8.44
C ASN A 91 7.25 -7.70 7.11
N TYR A 92 6.41 -8.58 6.59
CA TYR A 92 6.54 -9.12 5.24
C TYR A 92 5.36 -8.65 4.38
N ILE A 93 5.68 -7.97 3.29
CA ILE A 93 4.67 -7.33 2.42
C ILE A 93 4.88 -7.80 0.99
N LYS A 94 3.82 -8.30 0.36
CA LYS A 94 3.88 -8.83 -1.01
C LYS A 94 2.58 -8.61 -1.77
N SER A 95 2.63 -8.69 -3.10
CA SER A 95 1.43 -8.78 -3.95
C SER A 95 0.41 -7.64 -3.69
N ILE A 96 0.91 -6.40 -3.74
CA ILE A 96 0.14 -5.17 -3.53
C ILE A 96 0.03 -4.43 -4.86
N GLY A 97 -1.17 -3.96 -5.20
CA GLY A 97 -1.44 -3.35 -6.50
C GLY A 97 -0.69 -2.05 -6.75
N ARG A 98 -0.26 -1.33 -5.71
CA ARG A 98 0.48 -0.08 -5.88
C ARG A 98 1.66 0.10 -4.91
N GLN A 99 1.48 0.72 -3.75
CA GLN A 99 2.59 0.99 -2.82
C GLN A 99 2.64 -0.01 -1.67
N PHE A 100 3.83 -0.53 -1.35
CA PHE A 100 4.03 -1.26 -0.11
C PHE A 100 4.02 -0.34 1.12
N LEU A 101 4.56 0.87 0.95
CA LEU A 101 4.53 1.93 1.96
C LEU A 101 4.43 3.27 1.25
N VAL A 102 3.54 4.14 1.71
CA VAL A 102 3.36 5.49 1.16
C VAL A 102 3.26 6.52 2.28
N SER A 103 3.97 7.64 2.16
CA SER A 103 3.99 8.73 3.15
C SER A 103 2.97 9.84 2.88
N HIS A 104 2.20 9.74 1.80
CA HIS A 104 1.33 10.82 1.31
C HIS A 104 2.02 12.21 1.38
N PHE A 105 1.23 13.28 1.50
CA PHE A 105 1.69 14.66 1.39
C PHE A 105 1.88 15.34 2.75
N GLU A 106 1.15 14.90 3.78
CA GLU A 106 1.24 15.46 5.13
C GLU A 106 2.53 15.01 5.84
N PRO A 107 3.23 15.90 6.57
CA PRO A 107 4.51 15.57 7.20
C PRO A 107 4.40 14.38 8.16
N ASN A 108 5.15 13.32 7.89
CA ASN A 108 5.34 12.23 8.84
C ASN A 108 6.67 12.42 9.56
N THR A 109 6.67 12.37 10.89
CA THR A 109 7.89 12.63 11.69
C THR A 109 8.22 11.46 12.61
N LYS A 110 9.51 11.23 12.89
CA LYS A 110 9.96 10.13 13.77
C LYS A 110 9.39 8.77 13.32
N VAL A 111 9.55 8.47 12.03
CA VAL A 111 9.16 7.18 11.46
C VAL A 111 10.40 6.31 11.33
N THR A 112 10.35 5.10 11.86
CA THR A 112 11.39 4.09 11.70
C THR A 112 10.83 2.92 10.91
N ILE A 113 11.51 2.56 9.83
CA ILE A 113 11.21 1.39 8.99
C ILE A 113 12.43 0.47 9.07
N SER A 114 12.32 -0.66 9.74
CA SER A 114 13.45 -1.55 10.02
C SER A 114 13.09 -3.01 9.76
N ASN A 115 14.03 -3.82 9.26
CA ASN A 115 13.89 -5.28 9.15
C ASN A 115 12.66 -5.79 8.39
N ASN A 116 12.02 -4.95 7.57
CA ASN A 116 10.88 -5.37 6.75
C ASN A 116 11.38 -6.07 5.50
N TYR A 117 10.66 -7.09 5.05
CA TYR A 117 10.87 -7.72 3.76
C TYR A 117 9.76 -7.32 2.79
N PHE A 118 10.14 -6.47 1.84
CA PHE A 118 9.31 -6.00 0.74
C PHE A 118 9.50 -6.91 -0.47
N ASP A 119 8.62 -7.89 -0.63
CA ASP A 119 8.70 -8.88 -1.70
C ASP A 119 8.04 -8.35 -2.97
N GLY A 120 8.86 -7.85 -3.89
CA GLY A 120 8.46 -7.32 -5.18
C GLY A 120 8.07 -8.36 -6.22
N GLN A 121 8.09 -9.67 -5.90
CA GLN A 121 7.67 -10.69 -6.86
C GLN A 121 6.15 -10.64 -7.05
N SER A 122 5.73 -10.43 -8.31
CA SER A 122 4.34 -10.39 -8.75
C SER A 122 4.20 -11.10 -10.10
N THR A 123 3.04 -11.69 -10.36
CA THR A 123 2.70 -12.29 -11.65
C THR A 123 2.06 -11.30 -12.63
N TRP A 124 2.03 -10.02 -12.28
CA TRP A 124 1.37 -8.92 -12.99
C TRP A 124 2.32 -7.75 -13.19
#